data_AF-A0A351E9G8-F1
#
_entry.id   AF-A0A351E9G8-F1
#
_cell.length_a   1.000
_cell.length_b   1.000
_cell.length_c   1.000
_cell.angle_alpha   90.00
_cell.angle_beta   90.00
_cell.angle_gamma   90.00
#
_symmetry.space_group_name_H-M   'P 1'
#
loop_
_entity.id
_entity.type
_entity.pdbx_description
1 polymer ?
#
loop_
_entity_poly.entity_id
_entity_poly.type
_entity_poly.pdbx_seq_one_letter_code
_entity_poly.pdbx_strand_id
1 'polypeptide(L)'
;MEEAIEQGIQPKKRVFLALILFSAVVTAIILYLVWKVTFLGLEEISSWLPAAFGIVVAAAILFFFLGELEIVLAILGMPLPKILYFWAWKAINFLFPFAVGLGRIFNVPRGKVEQSFVAVNNALVRHYRIKVPSNRLLILTPHCLQLDTCPRKITRNVENC
;
A
#
# COMPACT_ATOMS: atom_id res chain seq x y z
N MET A 1 5.95 -5.63 -25.82
CA MET A 1 5.63 -4.19 -25.72
C MET A 1 5.52 -3.72 -24.27
N GLU A 2 4.97 -4.55 -23.37
CA GLU A 2 4.99 -4.29 -21.91
C GLU A 2 6.41 -4.38 -21.31
N GLU A 3 7.25 -5.31 -21.78
CA GLU A 3 8.65 -5.43 -21.36
C GLU A 3 9.54 -4.23 -21.76
N ALA A 4 9.18 -3.53 -22.85
CA ALA A 4 9.92 -2.35 -23.31
C ALA A 4 9.64 -1.10 -22.45
N ILE A 5 8.51 -1.05 -21.74
CA ILE A 5 8.19 0.03 -20.80
C ILE A 5 8.89 -0.21 -19.44
N GLU A 6 9.07 -1.46 -19.02
CA GLU A 6 9.81 -1.79 -17.78
C GLU A 6 11.33 -1.57 -17.90
N GLN A 7 11.89 -1.79 -19.10
CA GLN A 7 13.33 -1.58 -19.39
C GLN A 7 13.71 -0.09 -19.50
N GLY A 8 12.74 0.82 -19.70
CA GLY A 8 12.95 2.28 -19.64
C GLY A 8 13.23 2.83 -18.23
N ILE A 9 13.09 2.01 -17.19
CA ILE A 9 13.18 2.40 -15.77
C ILE A 9 14.30 1.62 -15.04
N GLN A 10 15.46 1.41 -15.69
CA GLN A 10 16.63 0.81 -15.01
C GLN A 10 17.95 1.56 -15.25
N PRO A 11 18.08 2.83 -14.79
CA PRO A 11 19.40 3.35 -14.40
C PRO A 11 19.47 4.04 -13.03
N LYS A 12 18.44 3.97 -12.16
CA LYS A 12 18.41 4.78 -10.92
C LYS A 12 18.16 4.04 -9.60
N LYS A 13 18.00 2.72 -9.58
CA LYS A 13 17.81 1.95 -8.33
C LYS A 13 18.96 2.17 -7.33
N ARG A 14 20.21 2.21 -7.81
CA ARG A 14 21.41 2.41 -6.97
C ARG A 14 21.49 3.80 -6.38
N VAL A 15 21.14 4.83 -7.14
CA VAL A 15 21.14 6.24 -6.68
C VAL A 15 20.09 6.43 -5.58
N PHE A 16 18.89 5.90 -5.80
CA PHE A 16 17.82 5.97 -4.79
C PHE A 16 18.15 5.19 -3.52
N LEU A 17 18.76 4.00 -3.65
CA LEU A 17 19.19 3.20 -2.51
C LEU A 17 20.33 3.88 -1.73
N ALA A 18 21.27 4.53 -2.42
CA ALA A 18 22.31 5.35 -1.79
C ALA A 18 21.73 6.58 -1.07
N LEU A 19 20.73 7.24 -1.66
CA LEU A 19 20.00 8.36 -1.04
C LEU A 19 19.26 7.93 0.23
N ILE A 20 18.59 6.78 0.23
CA ILE A 20 17.91 6.24 1.42
C ILE A 20 18.92 5.86 2.51
N LEU A 21 20.01 5.17 2.16
CA LEU A 21 21.06 4.87 3.14
C LEU A 21 21.66 6.14 3.73
N PHE A 22 21.88 7.17 2.91
CA PHE A 22 22.37 8.45 3.37
C PHE A 22 21.35 9.15 4.29
N SER A 23 20.05 9.15 3.94
CA SER A 23 19.01 9.70 4.81
C SER A 23 18.90 8.97 6.13
N ALA A 24 19.05 7.63 6.13
CA ALA A 24 19.06 6.80 7.33
C ALA A 24 20.15 7.24 8.30
N VAL A 25 21.38 7.40 7.80
CA VAL A 25 22.54 7.80 8.59
C VAL A 25 22.35 9.22 9.14
N VAL A 26 21.94 10.17 8.30
CA VAL A 26 21.69 11.56 8.73
C VAL A 26 20.61 11.61 9.81
N THR A 27 19.51 10.87 9.62
CA THR A 27 18.40 10.79 10.58
C THR A 27 18.86 10.20 11.91
N ALA A 28 19.67 9.14 11.88
CA ALA A 28 20.22 8.53 13.08
C ALA A 28 21.11 9.50 13.88
N ILE A 29 21.96 10.27 13.17
CA ILE A 29 22.82 11.29 13.81
C ILE A 29 21.97 12.37 14.47
N ILE A 30 20.95 12.90 13.75
CA ILE A 30 20.07 13.94 14.30
C ILE A 30 19.33 13.43 15.53
N LEU A 31 18.73 12.25 15.47
CA LEU A 31 17.99 11.66 16.59
C LEU A 31 18.90 11.39 17.79
N TYR A 32 20.14 10.93 17.57
CA TYR A 32 21.12 10.76 18.63
C TYR A 32 21.51 12.10 19.29
N LEU A 33 21.74 13.15 18.50
CA LEU A 33 22.06 14.48 19.02
C LEU A 33 20.90 15.06 19.83
N VAL A 34 19.66 14.95 19.32
CA VAL A 34 18.46 15.38 20.03
C VAL A 34 18.32 14.61 21.35
N TRP A 35 18.48 13.29 21.32
CA TRP A 35 18.42 12.48 22.53
C TRP A 35 19.49 12.87 23.54
N LYS A 36 20.74 13.10 23.12
CA LYS A 36 21.83 13.53 24.00
C LYS A 36 21.54 14.88 24.65
N VAL A 37 21.09 15.87 23.86
CA VAL A 37 20.79 17.22 24.36
C VAL A 37 19.62 17.19 25.34
N THR A 38 18.57 16.44 25.01
CA THR A 38 17.39 16.31 25.87
C THR A 38 17.68 15.50 27.13
N PHE A 39 18.51 14.46 27.07
CA PHE A 39 18.90 13.68 28.24
C PHE A 39 19.57 14.56 29.30
N LEU A 40 20.55 15.39 28.88
CA LEU A 40 21.25 16.32 29.76
C LEU A 40 20.31 17.34 30.43
N GLY A 41 19.27 17.81 29.72
CA GLY A 41 18.31 18.77 30.28
C GLY A 41 17.20 18.16 31.13
N LEU A 42 16.78 16.91 30.85
CA LEU A 42 15.70 16.23 31.57
C LEU A 42 16.20 15.58 32.87
N GLU A 43 17.47 15.17 32.95
CA GLU A 43 18.07 14.56 34.14
C GLU A 43 18.07 15.52 35.34
N GLU A 44 18.21 16.83 35.08
CA GLU A 44 18.24 17.86 36.12
C GLU A 44 16.86 18.13 36.76
N ILE A 45 15.76 17.83 36.05
CA ILE A 45 14.39 18.10 36.51
C ILE A 45 13.80 16.92 37.29
N SER A 46 13.94 15.69 36.80
CA SER A 46 13.52 14.49 37.55
C SER A 46 14.15 13.22 36.99
N SER A 47 14.34 12.23 37.86
CA SER A 47 15.03 10.97 37.53
C SER A 47 14.28 10.04 36.56
N TRP A 48 12.96 10.20 36.37
CA TRP A 48 12.14 9.27 35.56
C TRP A 48 11.77 9.80 34.17
N LEU A 49 11.74 11.13 34.00
CA LEU A 49 11.44 11.82 32.73
C LEU A 49 12.40 11.45 31.58
N PRO A 50 13.73 11.36 31.80
CA PRO A 50 14.66 10.91 30.76
C PRO A 50 14.36 9.51 30.22
N ALA A 51 13.91 8.60 31.09
CA ALA A 51 13.57 7.23 30.71
C ALA A 51 12.30 7.18 29.85
N ALA A 52 11.24 7.92 30.25
CA ALA A 52 10.00 8.00 29.48
C ALA A 52 10.24 8.65 28.10
N PHE A 53 11.00 9.73 28.05
CA PHE A 53 11.36 10.38 26.79
C PHE A 53 12.24 9.48 25.91
N GLY A 54 13.19 8.76 26.51
CA GLY A 54 14.01 7.77 25.83
C GLY A 54 13.20 6.68 25.14
N ILE A 55 12.13 6.17 25.78
CA ILE A 55 11.23 5.18 25.18
C ILE A 55 10.50 5.76 23.95
N VAL A 56 10.00 7.00 24.04
CA VAL A 56 9.30 7.66 22.93
C VAL A 56 10.25 7.87 21.75
N VAL A 57 11.47 8.34 22.01
CA VAL A 57 12.50 8.53 20.97
C VAL A 57 12.91 7.18 20.37
N ALA A 58 13.10 6.15 21.19
CA ALA A 58 13.41 4.80 20.69
C ALA A 58 12.30 4.23 19.80
N ALA A 59 11.03 4.44 20.16
CA ALA A 59 9.90 4.04 19.34
C ALA A 59 9.85 4.80 18.00
N ALA A 60 10.12 6.11 18.02
CA ALA A 60 10.19 6.92 16.80
C ALA A 60 11.33 6.46 15.89
N ILE A 61 12.52 6.22 16.44
CA ILE A 61 13.68 5.66 15.73
C ILE A 61 13.28 4.35 15.04
N LEU A 62 12.68 3.43 15.79
CA LEU A 62 12.31 2.10 15.30
C LEU A 62 11.26 2.18 14.18
N PHE A 63 10.30 3.10 14.29
CA PHE A 63 9.32 3.36 13.23
C PHE A 63 9.97 3.86 11.93
N PHE A 64 10.89 4.83 12.00
CA PHE A 64 11.59 5.34 10.82
C PHE A 64 12.42 4.25 10.12
N PHE A 65 13.19 3.47 10.88
CA PHE A 65 14.01 2.40 10.32
C PHE A 65 13.18 1.27 9.71
N LEU A 66 12.03 0.93 10.31
CA LEU A 66 11.10 -0.05 9.72
C LEU A 66 10.54 0.45 8.38
N GLY A 67 10.20 1.74 8.28
CA GLY A 67 9.73 2.34 7.04
C GLY A 67 10.78 2.32 5.93
N GLU A 68 12.02 2.69 6.23
CA GLU A 68 13.12 2.62 5.26
C GLU A 68 13.43 1.18 4.84
N LEU A 69 13.40 0.23 5.78
CA LEU A 69 13.59 -1.19 5.50
C LEU A 69 12.52 -1.72 4.55
N GLU A 70 11.25 -1.37 4.75
CA GLU A 70 10.15 -1.77 3.87
C GLU A 70 10.39 -1.31 2.42
N ILE A 71 10.85 -0.08 2.23
CA ILE A 71 11.16 0.47 0.89
C ILE A 71 12.31 -0.30 0.24
N VAL A 72 13.36 -0.63 1.01
CA VAL A 72 14.48 -1.44 0.50
C VAL A 72 14.01 -2.85 0.10
N LEU A 73 13.19 -3.50 0.92
CA LEU A 73 12.63 -4.82 0.64
C LEU A 73 11.75 -4.79 -0.63
N ALA A 74 10.95 -3.73 -0.81
CA ALA A 74 10.13 -3.54 -2.00
C ALA A 74 10.99 -3.40 -3.28
N ILE A 75 12.10 -2.66 -3.23
CA ILE A 75 13.03 -2.51 -4.36
C ILE A 75 13.76 -3.81 -4.69
N LEU A 76 14.10 -4.61 -3.68
CA LEU A 76 14.71 -5.93 -3.84
C LEU A 76 13.72 -6.98 -4.39
N GLY A 77 12.46 -6.61 -4.63
CA GLY A 77 11.44 -7.51 -5.17
C GLY A 77 11.00 -8.58 -4.18
N MET A 78 11.33 -8.43 -2.89
CA MET A 78 10.78 -9.30 -1.86
C MET A 78 9.29 -9.00 -1.71
N PRO A 79 8.45 -10.05 -1.59
CA PRO A 79 7.02 -9.86 -1.45
C PRO A 79 6.75 -9.05 -0.19
N LEU A 80 6.11 -7.89 -0.36
CA LEU A 80 5.62 -7.07 0.76
C LEU A 80 4.81 -7.95 1.72
N PRO A 81 4.97 -7.78 3.04
CA PRO A 81 4.31 -8.63 4.01
C PRO A 81 2.79 -8.56 3.83
N LYS A 82 2.11 -9.71 3.97
CA LYS A 82 0.64 -9.81 3.83
C LYS A 82 -0.13 -8.84 4.75
N ILE A 83 0.49 -8.43 5.86
CA ILE A 83 0.01 -7.37 6.76
C ILE A 83 -0.21 -6.06 6.00
N LEU A 84 0.72 -5.66 5.12
CA LEU A 84 0.61 -4.42 4.38
C LEU A 84 -0.57 -4.45 3.41
N TYR A 85 -0.79 -5.59 2.73
CA TYR A 85 -1.99 -5.79 1.93
C TYR A 85 -3.26 -5.63 2.76
N PHE A 86 -3.31 -6.23 3.95
CA PHE A 86 -4.47 -6.11 4.85
C PHE A 86 -4.77 -4.64 5.21
N TRP A 87 -3.74 -3.87 5.55
CA TRP A 87 -3.89 -2.44 5.85
C TRP A 87 -4.27 -1.62 4.62
N ALA A 88 -3.64 -1.85 3.47
CA ALA A 88 -3.95 -1.17 2.21
C ALA A 88 -5.39 -1.43 1.76
N TRP A 89 -5.84 -2.69 1.83
CA TRP A 89 -7.22 -3.06 1.50
C TRP A 89 -8.23 -2.43 2.46
N LYS A 90 -7.91 -2.41 3.76
CA LYS A 90 -8.75 -1.75 4.77
C LYS A 90 -8.83 -0.24 4.54
N ALA A 91 -7.72 0.40 4.20
CA ALA A 91 -7.67 1.82 3.87
C ALA A 91 -8.52 2.12 2.63
N ILE A 92 -8.38 1.35 1.55
CA ILE A 92 -9.14 1.52 0.30
C ILE A 92 -10.65 1.38 0.55
N ASN A 93 -11.09 0.36 1.30
CA ASN A 93 -12.50 0.19 1.64
C ASN A 93 -13.03 1.31 2.54
N PHE A 94 -12.21 1.81 3.46
CA PHE A 94 -12.57 2.93 4.31
C PHE A 94 -12.67 4.23 3.50
N LEU A 95 -11.73 4.49 2.59
CA LEU A 95 -11.67 5.68 1.74
C LEU A 95 -12.76 5.71 0.67
N PHE A 96 -13.24 4.56 0.21
CA PHE A 96 -14.26 4.47 -0.84
C PHE A 96 -15.53 5.31 -0.57
N PRO A 97 -16.23 5.18 0.57
CA PRO A 97 -17.40 6.02 0.86
C PRO A 97 -17.07 7.52 0.91
N PHE A 98 -15.88 7.89 1.41
CA PHE A 98 -15.43 9.28 1.39
C PHE A 98 -15.18 9.79 -0.02
N ALA A 99 -14.55 8.98 -0.88
CA ALA A 99 -14.31 9.32 -2.28
C ALA A 99 -15.62 9.49 -3.06
N VAL A 100 -16.61 8.64 -2.82
CA VAL A 100 -17.96 8.79 -3.41
C VAL A 100 -18.66 10.05 -2.89
N GLY A 101 -18.53 10.36 -1.61
CA GLY A 101 -19.06 11.59 -1.01
C GLY A 101 -18.44 12.85 -1.63
N LEU A 102 -17.11 12.90 -1.71
CA LEU A 102 -16.36 13.98 -2.35
C LEU A 102 -16.71 14.09 -3.83
N GLY A 103 -16.81 12.97 -4.54
CA GLY A 103 -17.21 12.95 -5.95
C GLY A 103 -18.53 13.65 -6.20
N ARG A 104 -19.53 13.51 -5.30
CA ARG A 104 -20.80 14.24 -5.42
C ARG A 104 -20.62 15.75 -5.29
N ILE A 105 -19.76 16.21 -4.38
CA ILE A 105 -19.48 17.64 -4.18
C ILE A 105 -18.81 18.23 -5.43
N PHE A 106 -17.88 17.50 -6.04
CA PHE A 106 -17.17 17.91 -7.26
C PHE A 106 -17.92 17.57 -8.56
N ASN A 107 -19.20 17.18 -8.48
CA ASN A 107 -20.04 16.82 -9.63
C ASN A 107 -19.45 15.69 -10.52
N VAL A 108 -18.68 14.79 -9.92
CA VAL A 108 -18.12 13.60 -10.56
C VAL A 108 -19.17 12.48 -10.52
N PRO A 109 -19.54 11.88 -11.66
CA PRO A 109 -20.52 10.81 -11.70
C PRO A 109 -20.02 9.60 -10.90
N ARG A 110 -20.89 9.04 -10.05
CA ARG A 110 -20.61 7.90 -9.18
C ARG A 110 -19.97 6.72 -9.93
N GLY A 111 -20.44 6.44 -11.15
CA GLY A 111 -19.90 5.37 -11.98
C GLY A 111 -18.41 5.53 -12.32
N LYS A 112 -17.90 6.75 -12.48
CA LYS A 112 -16.45 6.98 -12.69
C LYS A 112 -15.63 6.65 -11.43
N VAL A 113 -16.13 6.99 -10.25
CA VAL A 113 -15.47 6.67 -8.97
C VAL A 113 -15.44 5.16 -8.75
N GLU A 114 -16.55 4.47 -9.03
CA GLU A 114 -16.65 3.01 -8.94
C GLU A 114 -15.70 2.31 -9.93
N GLN A 115 -15.63 2.79 -11.19
CA GLN A 115 -14.68 2.26 -12.18
C GLN A 115 -13.22 2.46 -11.75
N SER A 116 -12.87 3.64 -11.22
CA SER A 116 -11.53 3.92 -10.71
C SER A 116 -11.18 3.00 -9.53
N PHE A 117 -12.12 2.81 -8.59
CA PHE A 117 -11.96 1.89 -7.48
C PHE A 117 -11.71 0.45 -7.95
N VAL A 118 -12.49 -0.04 -8.91
CA VAL A 118 -12.31 -1.40 -9.48
C VAL A 118 -10.94 -1.53 -10.14
N ALA A 119 -10.48 -0.52 -10.88
CA ALA A 119 -9.16 -0.52 -11.51
C ALA A 119 -8.03 -0.62 -10.47
N VAL A 120 -8.09 0.19 -9.40
CA VAL A 120 -7.10 0.16 -8.31
C VAL A 120 -7.13 -1.17 -7.56
N ASN A 121 -8.32 -1.68 -7.23
CA ASN A 121 -8.45 -2.96 -6.53
C ASN A 121 -7.90 -4.12 -7.38
N ASN A 122 -8.17 -4.13 -8.69
CA ASN A 122 -7.63 -5.15 -9.59
C ASN A 122 -6.10 -5.11 -9.68
N ALA A 123 -5.49 -3.91 -9.71
CA ALA A 123 -4.03 -3.77 -9.68
C ALA A 123 -3.44 -4.34 -8.37
N LEU A 124 -4.08 -4.05 -7.23
CA LEU A 124 -3.67 -4.58 -5.93
C LEU A 124 -3.77 -6.11 -5.87
N VAL A 125 -4.89 -6.69 -6.30
CA VAL A 125 -5.11 -8.15 -6.32
C VAL A 125 -4.08 -8.86 -7.20
N ARG A 126 -3.75 -8.29 -8.37
CA ARG A 126 -2.74 -8.83 -9.29
C ARG A 126 -1.34 -8.82 -8.67
N HIS A 127 -0.95 -7.72 -8.03
CA HIS A 127 0.39 -7.58 -7.43
C HIS A 127 0.60 -8.54 -6.26
N TYR A 128 -0.40 -8.72 -5.39
CA TYR A 128 -0.28 -9.55 -4.18
C TYR A 128 -0.61 -11.04 -4.41
N ARG A 129 -0.89 -11.46 -5.65
CA ARG A 129 -1.20 -12.85 -6.06
C ARG A 129 -2.16 -13.54 -5.09
N ILE A 130 -3.26 -12.87 -4.78
CA ILE A 130 -4.24 -13.35 -3.79
C ILE A 130 -4.84 -14.67 -4.30
N LYS A 131 -4.70 -15.72 -3.48
CA LYS A 131 -5.35 -17.01 -3.73
C LYS A 131 -6.69 -17.01 -3.00
N VAL A 132 -7.78 -17.04 -3.75
CA VAL A 132 -9.15 -17.13 -3.21
C VAL A 132 -9.62 -18.58 -3.37
N PRO A 133 -10.17 -19.23 -2.33
CA PRO A 133 -10.74 -20.56 -2.47
C PRO A 133 -11.96 -20.53 -3.41
N SER A 134 -12.16 -21.60 -4.17
CA SER A 134 -13.20 -21.68 -5.22
C SER A 134 -14.62 -21.44 -4.69
N ASN A 135 -14.90 -21.80 -3.43
CA ASN A 135 -16.20 -21.57 -2.79
C ASN A 135 -16.48 -20.09 -2.41
N ARG A 136 -15.51 -19.19 -2.55
CA ARG A 136 -15.65 -17.74 -2.29
C ARG A 136 -15.36 -16.88 -3.51
N LEU A 137 -15.17 -17.50 -4.68
CA LEU A 137 -14.90 -16.80 -5.92
C LEU A 137 -16.22 -16.37 -6.58
N LEU A 138 -16.46 -15.05 -6.62
CA LEU A 138 -17.54 -14.47 -7.39
C LEU A 138 -16.97 -13.88 -8.70
N ILE A 139 -17.50 -14.33 -9.83
CA ILE A 139 -17.10 -13.84 -11.16
C ILE A 139 -18.21 -12.95 -11.70
N LEU A 140 -17.88 -11.71 -12.03
CA LEU A 140 -18.81 -10.82 -12.72
C LEU A 140 -18.80 -11.16 -14.22
N THR A 141 -19.83 -11.84 -14.69
CA THR A 141 -19.98 -12.17 -16.12
C THR A 141 -20.44 -10.95 -16.93
N PRO A 142 -20.14 -10.89 -18.24
CA PRO A 142 -20.67 -9.86 -19.12
C PRO A 142 -22.20 -9.79 -19.09
N HIS A 143 -22.75 -8.58 -19.31
CA HIS A 143 -24.19 -8.32 -19.19
C HIS A 143 -25.06 -9.26 -20.04
N CYS A 144 -24.61 -9.69 -21.24
CA CYS A 144 -25.34 -10.67 -22.05
C CYS A 144 -25.49 -12.00 -21.31
N LEU A 145 -24.42 -12.58 -20.77
CA LEU A 145 -24.48 -13.89 -20.12
C LEU A 145 -25.36 -13.91 -18.86
N GLN A 146 -25.61 -12.74 -18.25
CA GLN A 146 -26.53 -12.58 -17.13
C GLN A 146 -28.00 -12.57 -17.58
N LEU A 147 -28.29 -12.10 -18.79
CA LEU A 147 -29.64 -12.11 -19.38
C LEU A 147 -30.02 -13.50 -19.86
N ASP A 148 -31.28 -13.88 -19.64
CA ASP A 148 -31.79 -15.17 -20.10
C ASP A 148 -31.97 -15.24 -21.62
N THR A 149 -32.21 -14.09 -22.25
CA THR A 149 -32.39 -13.97 -23.70
C THR A 149 -31.07 -14.07 -24.49
N CYS A 150 -29.91 -14.20 -23.83
CA CYS A 150 -28.63 -14.19 -24.52
C CYS A 150 -28.43 -15.45 -25.37
N PRO A 151 -28.19 -15.32 -26.69
CA PRO A 151 -28.12 -16.46 -27.59
C PRO A 151 -26.91 -17.37 -27.33
N ARG A 152 -25.86 -16.83 -26.70
CA ARG A 152 -24.59 -17.50 -26.39
C ARG A 152 -24.55 -18.16 -25.00
N LYS A 153 -25.68 -18.22 -24.28
CA LYS A 153 -25.75 -18.79 -22.92
C LYS A 153 -25.72 -20.33 -22.98
N ILE A 154 -24.66 -20.94 -22.44
CA ILE A 154 -24.45 -22.41 -22.44
C ILE A 154 -25.58 -23.13 -21.69
N THR A 155 -26.11 -22.53 -20.61
CA THR A 155 -27.23 -23.14 -19.85
C THR A 155 -28.53 -23.25 -20.66
N ARG A 156 -28.67 -22.52 -21.77
CA ARG A 156 -29.84 -22.58 -22.66
C ARG A 156 -29.58 -23.50 -23.86
N ASN A 157 -28.36 -23.53 -24.37
CA ASN A 157 -27.96 -24.40 -25.47
C ASN A 157 -26.51 -24.88 -25.26
N VAL A 158 -26.35 -26.19 -25.10
CA VAL A 158 -25.06 -26.87 -24.89
C VAL A 158 -24.13 -26.77 -26.10
N GLU A 159 -24.67 -26.55 -27.30
CA GLU A 159 -23.89 -26.35 -28.53
C GLU A 159 -23.13 -25.00 -28.55
N ASN A 160 -23.36 -24.12 -27.57
CA ASN A 160 -22.57 -22.89 -27.39
C ASN A 160 -21.27 -23.11 -26.61
N CYS A 161 -21.00 -24.33 -26.13
CA CYS A 161 -19.82 -24.65 -25.32
C CYS A 161 -18.53 -24.68 -26.16
#